data_AF-A0A7G5FGB4-F1
#
_entry.id   AF-A0A7G5FGB4-F1
#
_cell.length_a   1.000
_cell.length_b   1.000
_cell.length_c   1.000
_cell.angle_alpha   90.00
_cell.angle_beta   90.00
_cell.angle_gamma   90.00
#
_symmetry.space_group_name_H-M   'P 1'
#
loop_
_entity.id
_entity.type
_entity.pdbx_description
1 polymer ?
#
loop_
_entity_poly.entity_id
_entity_poly.type
_entity_poly.pdbx_seq_one_letter_code
_entity_poly.pdbx_strand_id
1 'polypeptide(L)'
;MLVWMSYLVGLAVVVAVLTVVFGKAFGRGEIMPPLVDNLDLQELNREAVAQQQYDVVRFDTVLRGYRQDQVDAVLEQLITQLDEARAELATATKKPGIVP
;
A
#
# COMPACT_ATOMS: atom_id res chain seq x y z
N MET A 1 10.62 -22.16 50.37
CA MET A 1 11.17 -20.97 49.66
C MET A 1 11.99 -21.34 48.41
N LEU A 2 12.79 -22.41 48.41
CA LEU A 2 13.60 -22.76 47.23
C LEU A 2 12.80 -23.32 46.04
N VAL A 3 11.69 -24.02 46.30
CA VAL A 3 10.87 -24.66 45.26
C VAL A 3 10.15 -23.66 44.35
N TRP A 4 9.67 -22.53 44.89
CA TRP A 4 8.99 -21.51 44.06
C TRP A 4 9.98 -20.72 43.21
N MET A 5 11.20 -20.49 43.73
CA MET A 5 12.32 -19.91 42.99
C MET A 5 12.69 -20.78 41.77
N SER A 6 12.77 -22.10 41.93
CA SER A 6 13.07 -22.99 40.80
C SER A 6 11.99 -22.95 39.71
N TYR A 7 10.71 -22.84 40.09
CA TYR A 7 9.64 -22.67 39.10
C TYR A 7 9.74 -21.33 38.35
N LEU A 8 10.08 -20.26 39.05
CA LEU A 8 10.23 -18.93 38.44
C LEU A 8 11.39 -18.91 37.43
N VAL A 9 12.53 -19.50 37.81
CA VAL A 9 13.69 -19.63 36.93
C VAL A 9 13.36 -20.49 35.72
N GLY A 10 12.70 -21.63 35.92
CA GLY A 10 12.27 -22.51 34.83
C GLY A 10 11.33 -21.78 33.85
N LEU A 11 10.35 -21.04 34.36
CA LEU A 11 9.45 -20.24 33.54
C LEU A 11 10.20 -19.17 32.74
N ALA A 12 11.13 -18.44 33.38
CA ALA A 12 11.93 -17.43 32.70
C ALA A 12 12.77 -18.02 31.55
N VAL A 13 13.34 -19.21 31.75
CA VAL A 13 14.06 -19.94 30.69
C VAL A 13 13.13 -20.31 29.55
N VAL A 14 11.94 -20.84 29.84
CA VAL A 14 10.94 -21.18 28.81
C VAL A 14 10.55 -19.94 28.02
N VAL A 15 10.25 -18.82 28.69
CA VAL A 15 9.93 -17.55 28.03
C VAL A 15 11.07 -17.10 27.14
N ALA A 16 12.30 -17.09 27.64
CA ALA A 16 13.47 -16.67 26.86
C ALA A 16 13.68 -17.55 25.61
N VAL A 17 13.54 -18.87 25.75
CA VAL A 17 13.64 -19.81 24.62
C VAL A 17 12.54 -19.56 23.61
N LEU A 18 11.29 -19.43 24.06
CA LEU A 18 10.16 -19.12 23.18
C LEU A 18 10.37 -17.78 22.45
N THR A 19 10.82 -16.73 23.15
CA THR A 19 11.13 -15.44 22.52
C THR A 19 12.19 -15.56 21.43
N VAL A 20 13.27 -16.32 21.65
CA VAL A 20 14.31 -16.52 20.63
C VAL A 20 13.78 -17.34 19.45
N VAL A 21 13.04 -18.41 19.71
CA VAL A 21 12.47 -19.29 18.68
C VAL A 21 11.46 -18.54 17.83
N PHE A 22 10.47 -17.91 18.45
CA PHE A 22 9.46 -17.11 17.76
C PHE A 22 10.09 -15.88 17.10
N GLY A 23 11.01 -15.19 17.75
CA GLY A 23 11.74 -14.06 17.16
C GLY A 23 12.55 -14.45 15.92
N LYS A 24 13.07 -15.67 15.84
CA LYS A 24 13.73 -16.16 14.62
C LYS A 24 12.75 -16.67 13.56
N ALA A 25 11.67 -17.32 13.98
CA ALA A 25 10.67 -17.89 13.07
C ALA A 25 9.76 -16.81 12.45
N PHE A 26 9.41 -15.77 13.21
CA PHE A 26 8.51 -14.69 12.80
C PHE A 26 9.19 -13.31 12.72
N GLY A 27 10.28 -13.09 13.45
CA GLY A 27 10.91 -11.76 13.60
C GLY A 27 12.06 -11.46 12.64
N ARG A 28 12.55 -12.44 11.87
CA ARG A 28 13.18 -12.15 10.58
C ARG A 28 12.07 -11.91 9.57
N GLY A 29 11.31 -10.84 9.80
CA GLY A 29 10.34 -10.34 8.83
C GLY A 29 10.95 -10.46 7.46
N GLU A 30 10.19 -11.04 6.53
CA GLU A 30 10.53 -11.09 5.11
C GLU A 30 11.30 -9.82 4.77
N ILE A 31 12.46 -9.92 4.12
CA ILE A 31 13.30 -8.77 3.75
C ILE A 31 12.34 -7.78 3.13
N MET A 32 11.88 -6.82 3.93
CA MET A 32 10.84 -5.94 3.44
C MET A 32 11.57 -5.17 2.37
N PRO A 33 11.05 -5.15 1.14
CA PRO A 33 11.63 -4.35 0.10
C PRO A 33 11.94 -2.99 0.72
N PRO A 34 13.15 -2.45 0.51
CA PRO A 34 13.53 -1.17 1.09
C PRO A 34 12.38 -0.20 0.86
N LEU A 35 11.95 0.46 1.94
CA LEU A 35 10.83 1.38 1.90
C LEU A 35 11.13 2.37 0.77
N VAL A 36 10.30 2.36 -0.27
CA VAL A 36 10.53 3.21 -1.44
C VAL A 36 10.47 4.65 -0.96
N ASP A 37 11.51 5.42 -1.25
CA ASP A 37 11.54 6.83 -0.83
C ASP A 37 10.37 7.57 -1.47
N ASN A 38 9.88 8.61 -0.79
CA ASN A 38 8.69 9.36 -1.19
C ASN A 38 8.79 9.93 -2.62
N LEU A 39 10.00 10.33 -3.05
CA LEU A 39 10.26 10.84 -4.39
C LEU A 39 10.10 9.74 -5.45
N ASP A 40 10.59 8.54 -5.16
CA ASP A 40 10.48 7.39 -6.05
C ASP A 40 9.02 6.91 -6.14
N LEU A 41 8.25 6.95 -5.04
CA LEU A 41 6.82 6.65 -5.07
C LEU A 41 6.01 7.62 -5.93
N GLN A 42 6.35 8.92 -5.93
CA GLN A 42 5.66 9.88 -6.78
C GLN A 42 5.90 9.62 -8.26
N GLU A 43 7.12 9.22 -8.64
CA GLU A 43 7.43 8.90 -10.03
C GLU A 43 6.74 7.60 -10.46
N LEU A 44 6.77 6.55 -9.62
CA LEU A 44 6.05 5.31 -9.87
C LEU A 44 4.55 5.54 -10.05
N ASN A 45 3.94 6.37 -9.20
CA ASN A 45 2.53 6.73 -9.33
C ASN A 45 2.25 7.50 -10.62
N ARG A 46 3.15 8.40 -11.04
CA ARG A 46 3.00 9.15 -12.28
C ARG A 46 3.04 8.22 -13.49
N GLU A 47 3.98 7.29 -13.51
CA GLU A 47 4.06 6.27 -14.57
C GLU A 47 2.81 5.39 -14.60
N ALA A 48 2.34 4.94 -13.44
CA ALA A 48 1.12 4.14 -13.31
C ALA A 48 -0.12 4.87 -13.85
N VAL A 49 -0.29 6.14 -13.49
CA VAL A 49 -1.39 6.99 -14.00
C VAL A 49 -1.28 7.21 -15.51
N ALA A 50 -0.07 7.42 -16.04
CA ALA A 50 0.14 7.54 -17.48
C ALA A 50 -0.23 6.26 -18.24
N GLN A 51 -0.02 5.09 -17.63
CA GLN A 51 -0.37 3.78 -18.17
C GLN A 51 -1.81 3.34 -17.84
N GLN A 52 -2.61 4.20 -17.18
CA GLN A 52 -3.97 3.88 -16.72
C GLN A 52 -4.04 2.67 -15.74
N GLN A 53 -2.96 2.39 -15.01
CA GLN A 53 -2.87 1.32 -14.00
C GLN A 53 -3.12 1.92 -12.62
N TYR A 54 -4.38 2.22 -12.30
CA TYR A 54 -4.71 2.90 -11.04
C TYR A 54 -4.65 1.97 -9.81
N ASP A 55 -4.70 0.66 -10.01
CA ASP A 55 -4.66 -0.36 -8.97
C ASP A 55 -3.29 -0.46 -8.28
N VAL A 56 -2.21 -0.11 -8.99
CA VAL A 56 -0.84 -0.16 -8.46
C VAL A 56 -0.39 1.15 -7.80
N VAL A 57 -1.20 2.21 -7.85
CA VAL A 57 -0.90 3.50 -7.20
C VAL A 57 -0.88 3.34 -5.68
N ARG A 58 0.12 3.89 -5.01
CA ARG A 58 0.33 3.78 -3.55
C ARG A 58 0.63 5.15 -2.93
N PHE A 59 0.14 5.37 -1.71
CA PHE A 59 0.40 6.61 -0.96
C PHE A 59 1.02 6.31 0.39
N ASP A 60 1.99 7.12 0.80
CA ASP A 60 2.51 7.07 2.16
C ASP A 60 1.46 7.52 3.18
N THR A 61 1.52 6.90 4.35
CA THR A 61 0.69 7.29 5.50
C THR A 61 1.50 8.14 6.45
N VAL A 62 0.92 9.27 6.86
CA VAL A 62 1.53 10.19 7.82
C VAL A 62 0.62 10.36 9.02
N LEU A 63 1.19 10.76 10.17
CA LEU A 63 0.48 10.91 11.45
C LEU A 63 -0.81 11.73 11.34
N ARG A 64 -0.82 12.71 10.43
CA ARG A 64 -1.99 13.52 10.09
C ARG A 64 -2.14 13.56 8.58
N GLY A 65 -2.81 12.56 8.02
CA GLY A 65 -3.17 12.48 6.62
C GLY A 65 -4.68 12.56 6.40
N TYR A 66 -5.09 12.57 5.14
CA TYR A 66 -6.50 12.33 4.78
C TYR A 66 -6.86 10.87 5.03
N ARG A 67 -8.14 10.59 5.25
CA ARG A 67 -8.58 9.20 5.40
C ARG A 67 -8.62 8.51 4.04
N GLN A 68 -8.14 7.28 4.01
CA GLN A 68 -8.06 6.47 2.79
C GLN A 68 -9.45 6.27 2.15
N ASP A 69 -10.47 5.94 2.94
CA ASP A 69 -11.85 5.76 2.45
C ASP A 69 -12.40 6.98 1.69
N GLN A 70 -12.06 8.19 2.14
CA GLN A 70 -12.51 9.42 1.51
C GLN A 70 -11.73 9.73 0.24
N VAL A 71 -10.41 9.51 0.27
CA VAL A 71 -9.54 9.73 -0.89
C VAL A 71 -9.93 8.75 -2.01
N ASP A 72 -10.14 7.47 -1.67
CA ASP A 72 -10.49 6.43 -2.62
C ASP A 72 -11.83 6.73 -3.31
N ALA A 73 -12.85 7.13 -2.55
CA ALA A 73 -14.16 7.50 -3.11
C ALA A 73 -14.07 8.67 -4.11
N VAL A 74 -13.22 9.68 -3.82
CA VAL A 74 -13.01 10.82 -4.73
C VAL A 74 -12.23 10.39 -5.97
N LEU A 75 -11.17 9.57 -5.81
CA LEU A 75 -10.38 9.06 -6.93
C LEU A 75 -11.22 8.20 -7.87
N GLU A 76 -12.06 7.32 -7.35
CA GLU A 76 -12.96 6.47 -8.15
C GLU A 76 -13.91 7.31 -9.01
N GLN A 77 -14.50 8.36 -8.42
CA GLN A 77 -15.36 9.28 -9.15
C GLN A 77 -14.59 10.04 -10.23
N LEU A 78 -13.36 10.50 -9.96
CA LEU A 78 -12.53 11.20 -10.92
C LEU A 78 -12.07 10.30 -12.08
N ILE A 79 -11.71 9.05 -11.79
CA ILE A 79 -11.33 8.06 -12.82
C ILE A 79 -12.53 7.81 -13.74
N THR A 80 -13.71 7.61 -13.17
CA THR A 80 -14.95 7.39 -13.94
C THR A 80 -15.23 8.58 -14.87
N GLN A 81 -15.17 9.81 -14.37
CA GLN A 81 -15.36 11.01 -15.19
C GLN A 81 -14.31 11.16 -16.29
N LEU A 82 -13.05 10.81 -16.01
CA LEU A 82 -11.97 10.87 -16.99
C LEU A 82 -12.19 9.86 -18.12
N ASP A 83 -12.65 8.66 -17.79
CA ASP A 83 -12.92 7.61 -18.77
C ASP A 83 -14.15 7.94 -19.63
N GLU A 84 -15.21 8.52 -19.05
CA GLU A 84 -16.34 9.07 -19.78
C GLU A 84 -15.90 10.16 -20.78
N ALA A 85 -15.11 11.14 -20.32
CA ALA A 85 -14.59 12.21 -21.17
C ALA A 85 -13.71 11.68 -22.32
N ARG A 86 -12.87 10.68 -22.05
CA ARG A 86 -12.04 10.01 -23.07
C ARG A 86 -12.89 9.27 -24.10
N ALA A 87 -13.96 8.60 -23.66
CA ALA A 87 -14.89 7.93 -24.56
C ALA A 87 -15.60 8.92 -25.48
N GLU A 88 -16.06 10.06 -24.96
CA GLU A 88 -16.67 11.12 -25.76
C GLU A 88 -15.70 11.66 -26.83
N LEU A 89 -14.45 11.97 -26.45
CA LEU A 89 -13.42 12.42 -27.39
C LEU A 89 -13.13 11.38 -28.49
N ALA A 90 -13.10 10.10 -28.14
CA ALA A 90 -12.94 9.01 -29.11
C ALA A 90 -14.11 8.95 -30.10
N THR A 91 -15.35 9.14 -29.63
CA THR A 91 -16.53 9.19 -30.52
C THR A 91 -16.54 10.43 -31.41
N ALA A 92 -16.15 11.59 -30.88
CA ALA A 92 -16.07 12.84 -31.63
C ALA A 92 -15.00 12.77 -32.73
N THR A 93 -13.84 12.20 -32.42
CA THR A 93 -12.74 11.99 -33.38
C THR A 93 -13.11 10.96 -34.46
N LYS A 94 -13.92 9.96 -34.11
CA LYS A 94 -14.38 8.92 -35.05
C LYS A 94 -15.40 9.42 -36.06
N LYS A 95 -16.09 10.54 -35.81
CA LYS A 95 -17.02 11.15 -36.76
C LYS A 95 -16.18 11.84 -37.86
N PRO A 96 -16.04 11.24 -39.07
CA PRO A 96 -15.23 11.84 -40.11
C PRO A 96 -15.89 13.15 -40.52
N GLY A 97 -15.06 14.18 -40.71
CA GLY A 97 -15.52 15.51 -41.08
C GLY A 97 -16.52 15.46 -42.22
N ILE A 98 -17.77 15.79 -41.91
CA ILE A 98 -18.70 16.33 -42.91
C ILE A 98 -18.18 17.73 -43.18
N VAL A 99 -17.19 17.83 -44.07
CA VAL A 99 -16.86 19.10 -44.72
C VAL A 99 -17.90 19.26 -45.84
N PRO A 100 -18.66 20.37 -45.89
CA PRO A 100 -19.53 20.68 -47.02
C PRO A 100 -18.74 20.93 -48.31
#